data_AF-Q05YP3-F1
#
_entry.id   AF-Q05YP3-F1
#
_cell.length_a   1.000
_cell.length_b   1.000
_cell.length_c   1.000
_cell.angle_alpha   90.00
_cell.angle_beta   90.00
_cell.angle_gamma   90.00
#
_symmetry.space_group_name_H-M   'P 1'
#
loop_
_entity.id
_entity.type
_entity.pdbx_description
1 polymer ?
#
loop_
_entity_poly.entity_id
_entity_poly.type
_entity_poly.pdbx_seq_one_letter_code
_entity_poly.pdbx_strand_id
1 'polypeptide(L)'
;MVVNLFGRISPHPAVLQRASDPVGVDNDKVLQVCFERWACDPQMDLWCGWGVSGGRGPRARDVLRMLQPLSRQRQMICPNSDGPLSLALTQSGEPRHPLYAPRQSTLSPFHWAETRAIRHPEAITTD
;
A
#
# COMPACT_ATOMS: atom_id res chain seq x y z
N MET A 1 -3.27 -2.29 14.31
CA MET A 1 -4.45 -2.97 13.71
C MET A 1 -4.05 -3.56 12.38
N VAL A 2 -4.65 -4.68 11.97
CA VAL A 2 -4.41 -5.29 10.65
C VAL A 2 -5.69 -5.19 9.84
N VAL A 3 -5.60 -4.67 8.61
CA VAL A 3 -6.70 -4.58 7.65
C VAL A 3 -6.30 -5.24 6.33
N ASN A 4 -7.28 -5.77 5.60
CA ASN A 4 -7.05 -6.45 4.32
C ASN A 4 -7.44 -5.56 3.15
N LEU A 5 -6.66 -5.62 2.07
CA LEU A 5 -7.00 -4.97 0.79
C LEU A 5 -8.29 -5.52 0.18
N PHE A 6 -8.72 -6.71 0.58
CA PHE A 6 -9.86 -7.43 0.03
C PHE A 6 -10.77 -7.90 1.16
N GLY A 7 -12.09 -7.83 0.96
CA GLY A 7 -13.07 -8.34 1.91
C GLY A 7 -13.20 -9.86 1.84
N ARG A 8 -12.91 -10.47 0.69
CA ARG A 8 -12.89 -11.94 0.58
C ARG A 8 -11.60 -12.50 1.19
N ILE A 9 -11.74 -13.35 2.20
CA ILE A 9 -10.63 -14.03 2.88
C ILE A 9 -10.65 -15.52 2.47
N SER A 10 -9.51 -16.04 2.04
CA SER A 10 -9.36 -17.44 1.66
C SER A 10 -7.90 -17.88 1.88
N PRO A 11 -7.66 -19.10 2.38
CA PRO A 11 -6.31 -19.67 2.44
C PRO A 11 -5.76 -20.03 1.04
N HIS A 12 -6.62 -20.03 0.01
CA HIS A 12 -6.25 -20.32 -1.37
C HIS A 12 -6.24 -19.02 -2.20
N PRO A 13 -5.06 -18.48 -2.58
CA PRO A 13 -4.95 -17.24 -3.35
C PRO A 13 -5.70 -17.29 -4.70
N ALA A 14 -5.74 -18.47 -5.31
CA ALA A 14 -6.46 -18.69 -6.58
C ALA A 14 -7.98 -18.46 -6.46
N VAL A 15 -8.57 -18.58 -5.27
CA VAL A 15 -9.99 -18.31 -5.04
C VAL A 15 -10.26 -16.80 -5.04
N LEU A 16 -9.34 -16.01 -4.49
CA LEU A 16 -9.44 -14.55 -4.49
C LEU A 16 -9.36 -14.00 -5.92
N GLN A 17 -8.44 -14.54 -6.73
CA GLN A 17 -8.26 -14.13 -8.13
C GLN A 17 -9.46 -14.47 -9.03
N ARG A 18 -10.24 -15.50 -8.67
CA ARG A 18 -11.44 -15.93 -9.41
C ARG A 18 -12.72 -15.29 -8.88
N ALA A 19 -12.65 -14.48 -7.83
CA ALA A 19 -13.82 -13.80 -7.31
C ALA A 19 -14.30 -12.74 -8.31
N SER A 20 -15.61 -12.67 -8.57
CA SER A 20 -16.20 -11.59 -9.34
C SER A 20 -16.07 -10.24 -8.62
N ASP A 21 -16.19 -10.26 -7.30
CA ASP A 21 -15.94 -9.13 -6.41
C ASP A 21 -15.07 -9.58 -5.23
N PRO A 22 -13.73 -9.51 -5.35
CA PRO A 22 -12.82 -9.83 -4.25
C PRO A 22 -12.78 -8.74 -3.18
N VAL A 23 -13.14 -7.50 -3.52
CA VAL A 23 -13.09 -6.36 -2.60
C VAL A 23 -14.25 -6.45 -1.62
N GLY A 24 -15.46 -6.71 -2.10
CA GLY A 24 -16.65 -6.78 -1.28
C GLY A 24 -17.18 -5.39 -0.89
N VAL A 25 -18.50 -5.30 -0.73
CA VAL A 25 -19.27 -4.06 -0.58
C VAL A 25 -18.83 -3.13 0.56
N ASP A 26 -18.28 -3.67 1.64
CA ASP A 26 -17.95 -2.89 2.84
C ASP A 26 -16.45 -2.71 3.08
N ASN A 27 -15.57 -3.33 2.27
CA ASN A 27 -14.13 -3.27 2.54
C ASN A 27 -13.60 -1.85 2.45
N ASP A 28 -14.05 -1.06 1.48
CA ASP A 28 -13.65 0.35 1.35
C ASP A 28 -14.11 1.20 2.53
N LYS A 29 -15.31 0.95 3.06
CA LYS A 29 -15.80 1.66 4.25
C LYS A 29 -14.94 1.35 5.47
N VAL A 30 -14.57 0.08 5.65
CA VAL A 30 -13.69 -0.34 6.73
C VAL A 30 -12.31 0.29 6.59
N LEU A 31 -11.71 0.26 5.39
CA LEU A 31 -10.43 0.91 5.12
C LEU A 31 -10.50 2.42 5.40
N GLN A 32 -11.55 3.09 4.96
CA GLN A 32 -11.75 4.53 5.18
C GLN A 32 -11.73 4.86 6.68
N VAL A 33 -12.55 4.18 7.48
CA VAL A 33 -12.60 4.39 8.94
C VAL A 33 -11.25 4.13 9.59
N CYS A 34 -10.53 3.09 9.14
CA CYS A 34 -9.21 2.76 9.68
C CYS A 34 -8.16 3.82 9.32
N PHE A 35 -8.19 4.34 8.10
CA PHE A 35 -7.25 5.36 7.64
C PHE A 35 -7.54 6.72 8.25
N GLU A 36 -8.81 7.08 8.46
CA GLU A 36 -9.18 8.32 9.15
C GLU A 36 -8.70 8.31 10.61
N ARG A 37 -8.86 7.18 11.31
CA ARG A 37 -8.32 7.01 12.67
C ARG A 37 -6.80 7.15 12.67
N TRP A 38 -6.12 6.46 11.75
CA TRP A 38 -4.68 6.59 11.59
C TRP A 38 -4.27 8.04 11.29
N ALA A 39 -4.99 8.77 10.45
CA ALA A 39 -4.62 10.13 10.10
C ALA A 39 -4.65 11.11 11.28
N CYS A 40 -5.48 10.84 12.29
CA CYS A 40 -5.69 11.72 13.44
C CYS A 40 -4.97 11.27 14.72
N ASP A 41 -4.52 10.02 14.80
CA ASP A 41 -3.89 9.46 16.01
C ASP A 41 -2.36 9.37 15.86
N PRO A 42 -1.57 10.20 16.58
CA PRO A 42 -0.11 10.16 16.51
C PRO A 42 0.51 8.89 17.10
N GLN A 43 -0.24 8.11 17.90
CA GLN A 43 0.22 6.85 18.48
C GLN A 43 -0.06 5.65 17.57
N MET A 44 -0.74 5.87 16.45
CA MET A 44 -1.10 4.83 15.50
C MET A 44 -0.21 4.90 14.26
N ASP A 45 0.51 3.82 13.98
CA ASP A 45 1.21 3.62 12.72
C ASP A 45 0.36 2.78 11.75
N LEU A 46 0.52 3.07 10.46
CA LEU A 46 -0.08 2.31 9.38
C LEU A 46 1.02 1.58 8.62
N TRP A 47 0.95 0.25 8.62
CA TRP A 47 1.89 -0.59 7.89
C TRP A 47 1.26 -1.21 6.65
N CYS A 48 1.83 -0.90 5.49
CA CYS A 48 1.54 -1.53 4.21
C CYS A 48 2.41 -2.78 4.00
N GLY A 49 1.80 -3.90 3.58
CA GLY A 49 2.49 -5.17 3.42
C GLY A 49 1.76 -6.17 2.54
N TRP A 50 1.20 -5.73 1.40
CA TRP A 50 0.38 -6.58 0.54
C TRP A 50 1.16 -7.39 -0.51
N GLY A 51 2.45 -7.10 -0.69
CA GLY A 51 3.33 -7.80 -1.62
C GLY A 51 2.90 -7.69 -3.10
N VAL A 52 3.56 -8.45 -3.96
CA VAL A 52 3.33 -8.41 -5.42
C VAL A 52 1.87 -8.73 -5.79
N SER A 53 1.25 -9.69 -5.10
CA SER A 53 -0.12 -10.12 -5.41
C SER A 53 -1.16 -9.05 -5.11
N GLY A 54 -0.96 -8.21 -4.09
CA GLY A 54 -1.85 -7.08 -3.81
C GLY A 54 -1.76 -5.98 -4.88
N GLY A 55 -0.60 -5.85 -5.53
CA GLY A 55 -0.38 -4.95 -6.67
C GLY A 55 -0.90 -5.48 -8.01
N ARG A 56 -1.41 -6.72 -8.08
CA ARG A 56 -2.02 -7.26 -9.29
C ARG A 56 -3.39 -6.62 -9.50
N GLY A 57 -3.49 -5.71 -10.46
CA GLY A 57 -4.72 -5.00 -10.80
C GLY A 57 -4.81 -3.61 -10.16
N PRO A 58 -5.98 -2.96 -10.20
CA PRO A 58 -6.13 -1.59 -9.73
C PRO A 58 -6.13 -1.47 -8.20
N ARG A 59 -6.34 -2.57 -7.46
CA ARG A 59 -6.71 -2.50 -6.04
C ARG A 59 -5.71 -1.76 -5.15
N ALA A 60 -4.41 -2.10 -5.23
CA ALA A 60 -3.40 -1.39 -4.46
C ALA A 60 -3.41 0.12 -4.78
N ARG A 61 -3.57 0.48 -6.07
CA ARG A 61 -3.67 1.88 -6.52
C ARG A 61 -4.91 2.57 -5.97
N ASP A 62 -6.04 1.89 -5.89
CA ASP A 62 -7.28 2.43 -5.32
C ASP A 62 -7.09 2.77 -3.84
N VAL A 63 -6.51 1.84 -3.07
CA VAL A 63 -6.21 2.04 -1.64
C VAL A 63 -5.22 3.18 -1.42
N LEU A 64 -4.21 3.32 -2.29
CA LEU A 64 -3.26 4.43 -2.22
C LEU A 64 -3.91 5.77 -2.53
N ARG A 65 -4.83 5.83 -3.50
CA ARG A 65 -5.61 7.04 -3.78
C ARG A 65 -6.46 7.44 -2.57
N MET A 66 -7.01 6.47 -1.83
CA MET A 66 -7.71 6.75 -0.57
C MET A 66 -6.75 7.28 0.51
N LEU A 67 -5.53 6.74 0.59
CA LEU A 67 -4.54 7.15 1.59
C LEU A 67 -3.92 8.53 1.33
N GLN A 68 -3.82 8.96 0.08
CA GLN A 68 -3.11 10.19 -0.29
C GLN A 68 -3.64 11.46 0.43
N PRO A 69 -4.95 11.79 0.41
CA PRO A 69 -5.45 12.96 1.15
C PRO A 69 -5.25 12.82 2.66
N LEU A 70 -5.43 11.61 3.21
CA LEU A 70 -5.29 11.33 4.64
C LEU A 70 -3.83 11.42 5.12
N SER A 71 -2.87 11.08 4.24
CA SER A 71 -1.44 11.25 4.53
C SER A 71 -1.06 12.73 4.64
N ARG A 72 -1.63 13.58 3.78
CA ARG A 72 -1.44 15.04 3.88
C ARG A 72 -2.08 15.60 5.14
N GLN A 73 -3.29 15.13 5.49
CA GLN A 73 -3.94 15.49 6.73
C GLN A 73 -3.11 15.10 7.96
N ARG A 74 -2.57 13.88 7.98
CA ARG A 74 -1.69 13.42 9.07
C ARG A 74 -0.47 14.30 9.24
N GLN A 75 0.17 14.72 8.16
CA GLN A 75 1.32 15.64 8.25
C GLN A 75 0.96 16.98 8.88
N MET A 76 -0.28 17.46 8.72
CA MET A 76 -0.75 18.69 9.36
C MET A 76 -1.09 18.51 10.84
N ILE A 77 -1.73 17.39 11.19
CA ILE A 77 -2.19 17.11 12.56
C ILE A 77 -1.04 16.60 13.44
N CYS A 78 -0.19 15.75 12.87
CA CYS A 78 0.90 15.03 13.51
C CYS A 78 2.21 15.27 12.73
N PRO A 79 2.81 16.47 12.77
CA PRO A 79 3.93 16.85 11.91
C PRO A 79 5.22 16.03 12.11
N ASN A 80 5.36 15.38 13.27
CA ASN A 80 6.49 14.51 13.58
C ASN A 80 6.22 13.03 13.28
N SER A 81 5.01 12.69 12.82
CA SER A 81 4.65 11.31 12.49
C SER A 81 5.03 10.98 11.05
N ASP A 82 5.56 9.77 10.86
CA ASP A 82 5.75 9.23 9.53
C ASP A 82 4.41 8.99 8.83
N GLY A 83 4.48 8.94 7.50
CA GLY A 83 3.38 8.51 6.64
C GLY A 83 3.08 7.02 6.77
N PRO A 84 2.42 6.39 5.79
CA PRO A 84 2.33 4.94 5.77
C PRO A 84 3.75 4.34 5.77
N LEU A 85 3.91 3.18 6.39
CA LEU A 85 5.19 2.50 6.59
C LEU A 85 5.22 1.17 5.84
N SER A 86 6.41 0.65 5.55
CA SER A 86 6.64 -0.70 5.03
C SER A 86 7.93 -1.30 5.58
N LEU A 87 8.05 -2.63 5.61
CA LEU A 87 9.31 -3.28 6.02
C LEU A 87 10.39 -3.26 4.95
N ALA A 88 9.96 -3.25 3.68
CA ALA A 88 10.80 -3.23 2.51
C ALA A 88 9.89 -3.11 1.27
N LEU A 89 10.50 -2.94 0.11
CA LEU A 89 9.81 -3.07 -1.17
C LEU A 89 10.14 -4.39 -1.87
N THR A 90 9.25 -4.82 -2.75
CA THR A 90 9.52 -5.82 -3.78
C THR A 90 10.31 -5.16 -4.92
N GLN A 91 10.84 -5.96 -5.85
CA GLN A 91 11.49 -5.43 -7.06
C GLN A 91 10.55 -4.53 -7.90
N SER A 92 9.24 -4.80 -7.84
CA SER A 92 8.21 -4.00 -8.53
C SER A 92 7.76 -2.75 -7.75
N GLY A 93 8.37 -2.46 -6.59
CA GLY A 93 8.01 -1.30 -5.76
C GLY A 93 6.81 -1.52 -4.83
N GLU A 94 6.28 -2.74 -4.72
CA GLU A 94 5.16 -3.05 -3.81
C GLU A 94 5.68 -3.21 -2.36
N PRO A 95 4.90 -2.85 -1.33
CA PRO A 95 5.33 -3.04 0.05
C PRO A 95 5.39 -4.53 0.35
N ARG A 96 6.58 -4.99 0.75
CA ARG A 96 6.88 -6.40 0.99
C ARG A 96 5.96 -6.98 2.04
N HIS A 97 5.39 -8.15 1.74
CA HIS A 97 4.55 -8.86 2.68
C HIS A 97 5.36 -9.32 3.89
N PRO A 98 4.86 -9.15 5.14
CA PRO A 98 5.56 -9.51 6.37
C PRO A 98 6.14 -10.94 6.36
N LEU A 99 5.38 -11.90 5.81
CA LEU A 99 5.79 -13.31 5.66
C LEU A 99 7.13 -13.50 4.93
N TYR A 100 7.49 -12.58 4.04
CA TYR A 100 8.70 -12.65 3.22
C TYR A 100 9.76 -11.62 3.63
N ALA A 101 9.57 -10.94 4.76
CA ALA A 101 10.54 -10.01 5.32
C ALA A 101 11.41 -10.72 6.39
N PRO A 102 12.72 -10.42 6.46
CA PRO A 102 13.55 -10.84 7.58
C PRO A 102 12.94 -10.45 8.93
N ARG A 103 13.11 -11.31 9.95
CA ARG A 103 12.60 -11.03 11.32
C ARG A 103 13.15 -9.73 11.91
N GLN A 104 14.34 -9.29 11.48
CA GLN A 104 15.03 -8.10 11.97
C GLN A 104 14.70 -6.84 11.14
N SER A 105 13.79 -6.93 10.16
CA SER A 105 13.39 -5.77 9.37
C SER A 105 12.74 -4.70 10.25
N THR A 106 13.12 -3.45 10.01
CA THR A 106 12.52 -2.27 10.64
C THR A 106 11.55 -1.61 9.67
N LEU A 107 10.52 -0.98 10.22
CA LEU A 107 9.61 -0.15 9.42
C LEU A 107 10.37 1.07 8.88
N SER A 108 10.03 1.46 7.66
CA SER A 108 10.50 2.70 7.04
C SER A 108 9.35 3.37 6.28
N PRO A 109 9.40 4.70 6.08
CA PRO A 109 8.41 5.42 5.29
C PRO A 109 8.18 4.76 3.93
N PHE A 110 6.91 4.51 3.63
CA PHE A 110 6.49 3.92 2.37
C PHE A 110 6.18 5.03 1.37
N HIS A 111 7.10 5.21 0.44
CA HIS A 111 6.92 6.11 -0.70
C HIS A 111 6.50 5.31 -1.92
N TRP A 112 5.26 5.52 -2.37
CA TRP A 112 4.83 4.96 -3.64
C TRP A 112 5.52 5.69 -4.79
N ALA A 113 6.34 4.99 -5.55
CA ALA A 113 6.77 5.48 -6.84
C ALA A 113 5.57 5.35 -7.79
N GLU A 114 4.83 6.44 -8.03
CA GLU A 114 4.05 6.52 -9.25
C GLU A 114 5.00 6.17 -10.39
N THR A 115 4.60 5.20 -11.22
CA THR A 115 5.41 4.68 -12.31
C THR A 115 6.16 5.83 -12.96
N ARG A 116 7.47 5.95 -12.69
CA ARG A 116 8.33 6.76 -13.55
C ARG A 116 8.10 6.11 -14.91
N ALA A 117 7.38 6.79 -15.80
CA ALA A 117 7.43 6.46 -17.21
C ALA A 117 8.92 6.30 -17.49
N ILE A 118 9.34 5.07 -17.80
CA ILE A 118 10.71 4.79 -18.19
C ILE A 118 10.85 5.62 -19.47
N ARG A 119 11.36 6.85 -19.35
CA ARG A 119 11.90 7.56 -20.51
C ARG A 119 13.05 6.68 -20.92
N HIS A 120 12.83 5.88 -21.95
CA HIS A 120 13.93 5.25 -22.66
C HIS A 120 14.96 6.35 -22.91
N PRO A 121 16.26 6.12 -22.64
CA PRO A 121 17.28 6.99 -23.19
C PRO A 121 17.06 6.96 -24.69
N GLU A 122 16.62 8.07 -25.28
CA GLU A 122 16.84 8.24 -26.71
C GLU A 122 18.35 8.16 -26.87
N ALA A 123 18.80 7.10 -27.52
CA ALA A 123 20.18 6.99 -27.94
C ALA A 123 20.47 8.25 -28.76
N ILE A 124 21.30 9.12 -28.20
CA ILE A 124 21.98 10.15 -28.97
C ILE A 124 22.95 9.37 -29.84
N THR A 125 22.48 8.95 -31.02
CA THR A 125 23.36 8.54 -32.10
C THR A 125 23.90 9.82 -32.71
N THR A 126 25.22 9.94 -32.65
CA THR A 126 26.06 11.00 -33.22
C THR A 126 25.88 11.14 -34.73
N ASP A 127 25.86 12.40 -35.19
CA ASP A 127 26.70 12.89 -36.29
C ASP A 127 27.08 14.35 -36.01
#